data_AF-A0A4U9HFH8-F1
#
_entry.id   AF-A0A4U9HFH8-F1
#
_cell.length_a   1.000
_cell.length_b   1.000
_cell.length_c   1.000
_cell.angle_alpha   90.00
_cell.angle_beta   90.00
_cell.angle_gamma   90.00
#
_symmetry.space_group_name_H-M   'P 1'
#
loop_
_entity.id
_entity.type
_entity.pdbx_description
1 polymer ?
#
loop_
_entity_poly.entity_id
_entity_poly.type
_entity_poly.pdbx_seq_one_letter_code
_entity_poly.pdbx_strand_id
1 'polypeptide(L)'
;MQNSGVQFLDFGLPPEETTPALPGAYVRKTANGPLLQLRFDPASGKHLLNHDDGAPPETVRPELRLPFERSLALLAEQWLPLPFFRFSQAGGFLNGPANWARMRFTPLTQPDEDGCLWRITLAFDTQRQETDPPALAPDANDVSAGLAFALAHHSRDLDEFLDQTWVDGWLRDVFRQQAAARERRSENALHGALKTFEYQAHYLNLLTLLGERLRLPTIRLIADGPQAAPVPVDLILDVGNSHTCGIVVEQHAQERDGLKQTCALQLRDFSQPHRLHQAPFDSRLEFAQASFGPENYSFQSGRERAFCWPSLVRVGGEASRLAAQRQGAEGSTGLSSPRRYLWDEQPYSHGWRFNQPQEPMAAAAPLSLLLNDEGQPLYTLPPAQRLPVFSAHYSRSALMTLMLSELLAQTLMQINSVAQRLTQPHGNAPRRLRQIILTPARRDAETGARTVPPPHGRSRRSGLDGARLAGRRRAAAAGDPNGVGRGHLRPDGVSVQRNAGQLRRRQQSVFCRHGAPGSPRRPARRGAAHRLH
;
A
#
# COMPACT_ATOMS: atom_id res chain seq x y z
N MET A 1 8.34 6.56 12.17
CA MET A 1 9.18 7.65 12.71
C MET A 1 8.66 8.96 12.10
N GLN A 2 9.05 10.14 12.59
CA GLN A 2 8.79 11.37 11.81
C GLN A 2 9.66 11.38 10.54
N ASN A 3 9.22 12.04 9.48
CA ASN A 3 9.94 12.24 8.21
C ASN A 3 10.50 10.95 7.58
N SER A 4 9.85 9.80 7.83
CA SER A 4 10.22 8.48 7.29
C SER A 4 9.42 8.06 6.05
N GLY A 5 8.91 9.05 5.30
CA GLY A 5 8.03 8.86 4.14
C GLY A 5 6.64 8.32 4.52
N VAL A 6 6.04 7.58 3.60
CA VAL A 6 4.78 6.84 3.82
C VAL A 6 5.08 5.56 4.59
N GLN A 7 4.36 5.34 5.69
CA GLN A 7 4.49 4.20 6.58
C GLN A 7 3.18 3.42 6.65
N PHE A 8 3.26 2.09 6.78
CA PHE A 8 2.10 1.20 6.64
C PHE A 8 1.82 0.40 7.91
N LEU A 9 0.53 0.14 8.16
CA LEU A 9 0.03 -0.85 9.12
C LEU A 9 -0.96 -1.77 8.39
N ASP A 10 -0.84 -3.08 8.58
CA ASP A 10 -1.69 -4.08 7.94
C ASP A 10 -2.47 -4.89 8.99
N PHE A 11 -3.74 -5.13 8.71
CA PHE A 11 -4.65 -5.90 9.57
C PHE A 11 -5.41 -6.94 8.73
N GLY A 12 -5.79 -8.06 9.34
CA GLY A 12 -6.79 -8.98 8.80
C GLY A 12 -8.17 -8.68 9.39
N LEU A 13 -9.23 -8.84 8.60
CA LEU A 13 -10.61 -8.83 9.07
C LEU A 13 -11.18 -10.26 8.99
N PRO A 14 -11.48 -10.91 10.13
CA PRO A 14 -11.97 -12.28 10.14
C PRO A 14 -13.44 -12.35 9.70
N PRO A 15 -13.93 -13.50 9.21
CA PRO A 15 -15.26 -13.63 8.61
C PRO A 15 -16.40 -13.08 9.48
N GLU A 16 -16.37 -13.37 10.78
CA GLU A 16 -17.38 -12.96 11.76
C GLU A 16 -17.54 -11.45 11.92
N GLU A 17 -16.50 -10.66 11.60
CA GLU A 17 -16.55 -9.19 11.62
C GLU A 17 -16.91 -8.58 10.26
N THR A 18 -16.94 -9.37 9.18
CA THR A 18 -17.31 -8.88 7.83
C THR A 18 -18.82 -8.70 7.63
N THR A 19 -19.62 -9.48 8.35
CA THR A 19 -21.10 -9.45 8.29
C THR A 19 -21.70 -9.32 9.70
N PRO A 20 -21.65 -8.13 10.33
CA PRO A 20 -22.34 -7.88 11.59
C PRO A 20 -23.85 -8.15 11.49
N ALA A 21 -24.44 -8.70 12.55
CA ALA A 21 -25.84 -9.14 12.56
C ALA A 21 -26.88 -8.02 12.32
N LEU A 22 -26.49 -6.75 12.45
CA LEU A 22 -27.31 -5.59 12.13
C LEU A 22 -26.56 -4.69 11.13
N PRO A 23 -27.25 -4.14 10.10
CA PRO A 23 -26.65 -3.18 9.20
C PRO A 23 -26.36 -1.86 9.92
N GLY A 24 -25.41 -1.07 9.41
CA GLY A 24 -25.24 0.31 9.82
C GLY A 24 -26.54 1.09 9.61
N ALA A 25 -26.90 1.93 10.58
CA ALA A 25 -28.15 2.67 10.61
C ALA A 25 -27.88 4.15 10.82
N TYR A 26 -28.48 5.01 10.00
CA TYR A 26 -28.12 6.41 9.90
C TYR A 26 -29.34 7.33 9.80
N VAL A 27 -29.17 8.56 10.31
CA VAL A 27 -30.08 9.71 10.17
C VAL A 27 -29.25 10.92 9.73
N ARG A 28 -29.82 11.90 9.03
CA ARG A 28 -29.09 13.14 8.70
C ARG A 28 -29.15 14.12 9.86
N LYS A 29 -28.03 14.79 10.18
CA LYS A 29 -27.98 15.85 11.21
C LYS A 29 -28.89 17.04 10.84
N THR A 30 -28.86 17.43 9.56
CA THR A 30 -29.76 18.41 8.94
C THR A 30 -29.97 18.01 7.48
N ALA A 31 -30.87 18.68 6.73
CA ALA A 31 -31.16 18.32 5.33
C ALA A 31 -29.92 18.20 4.41
N ASN A 32 -28.87 19.01 4.68
CA ASN A 32 -27.59 19.02 3.95
C ASN A 32 -26.39 18.62 4.83
N GLY A 33 -26.60 18.31 6.12
CA GLY A 33 -25.54 17.99 7.07
C GLY A 33 -25.13 16.51 7.04
N PRO A 34 -24.05 16.15 7.74
CA PRO A 34 -23.51 14.80 7.75
C PRO A 34 -24.49 13.77 8.34
N LEU A 35 -24.31 12.51 7.95
CA LEU A 35 -24.98 11.36 8.56
C LEU A 35 -24.47 11.08 9.97
N LEU A 36 -25.40 10.99 10.91
CA LEU A 36 -25.18 10.54 12.27
C LEU A 36 -25.44 9.04 12.36
N GLN A 37 -24.56 8.32 13.04
CA GLN A 37 -24.71 6.88 13.28
C GLN A 37 -25.67 6.65 14.46
N LEU A 38 -26.61 5.73 14.27
CA LEU A 38 -27.57 5.32 15.28
C LEU A 38 -27.11 4.01 15.96
N ARG A 39 -27.12 3.98 17.29
CA ARG A 39 -26.85 2.78 18.07
C ARG A 39 -28.13 1.97 18.24
N PHE A 40 -28.11 0.68 17.93
CA PHE A 40 -29.22 -0.20 18.29
C PHE A 40 -29.22 -0.51 19.79
N ASP A 41 -30.37 -0.40 20.43
CA ASP A 41 -30.59 -0.88 21.80
C ASP A 41 -31.39 -2.20 21.77
N PRO A 42 -30.76 -3.35 22.13
CA PRO A 42 -31.45 -4.63 22.19
C PRO A 42 -32.57 -4.71 23.24
N ALA A 43 -32.56 -3.87 24.27
CA ALA A 43 -33.56 -3.94 25.35
C ALA A 43 -34.91 -3.36 24.91
N SER A 44 -34.91 -2.20 24.22
CA SER A 44 -36.12 -1.60 23.64
C SER A 44 -36.42 -2.06 22.22
N GLY A 45 -35.46 -2.67 21.52
CA GLY A 45 -35.54 -2.99 20.10
C GLY A 45 -35.51 -1.76 19.18
N LYS A 46 -35.11 -0.60 19.70
CA LYS A 46 -35.12 0.68 18.98
C LYS A 46 -33.71 1.16 18.65
N HIS A 47 -33.64 2.19 17.80
CA HIS A 47 -32.39 2.85 17.46
C HIS A 47 -32.31 4.17 18.23
N LEU A 48 -31.14 4.46 18.77
CA LEU A 48 -30.86 5.60 19.63
C LEU A 48 -29.82 6.51 18.97
N LEU A 49 -30.07 7.81 18.99
CA LEU A 49 -29.07 8.84 18.73
C LEU A 49 -28.52 9.30 20.09
N ASN A 50 -27.20 9.34 20.23
CA ASN A 50 -26.57 9.95 21.42
C ASN A 50 -26.34 11.45 21.13
N HIS A 51 -26.49 12.29 22.15
CA HIS A 51 -26.18 13.73 22.08
C HIS A 51 -24.87 14.03 22.80
N ASP A 52 -24.14 15.04 22.32
CA ASP A 52 -22.79 15.37 22.81
C ASP A 52 -22.78 16.26 24.05
N ASP A 53 -23.90 16.92 24.33
CA ASP A 53 -24.17 17.71 25.54
C ASP A 53 -24.49 16.84 26.77
N GLY A 54 -24.52 15.51 26.60
CA GLY A 54 -24.89 14.57 27.66
C GLY A 54 -26.40 14.43 27.88
N ALA A 55 -27.24 14.98 27.00
CA ALA A 55 -28.67 14.73 27.02
C ALA A 55 -29.00 13.22 26.84
N PRO A 56 -30.12 12.74 27.40
CA PRO A 56 -30.52 11.34 27.28
C PRO A 56 -30.70 10.95 25.81
N PRO A 57 -30.27 9.74 25.37
CA PRO A 57 -30.34 9.35 23.97
C PRO A 57 -31.76 9.40 23.38
N GLU A 58 -31.93 10.10 22.26
CA GLU A 58 -33.20 10.18 21.54
C GLU A 58 -33.52 8.89 20.79
N THR A 59 -34.77 8.45 20.82
CA THR A 59 -35.25 7.33 20.00
C THR A 59 -35.55 7.81 18.58
N VAL A 60 -34.73 7.41 17.62
CA VAL A 60 -34.80 7.87 16.22
C VAL A 60 -35.06 6.68 15.29
N ARG A 61 -35.92 6.87 14.26
CA ARG A 61 -36.07 5.88 13.18
C ARG A 61 -34.97 6.11 12.14
N PRO A 62 -34.18 5.08 11.76
CA PRO A 62 -33.17 5.25 10.70
C PRO A 62 -33.79 5.68 9.37
N GLU A 63 -33.24 6.71 8.76
CA GLU A 63 -33.53 7.12 7.38
C GLU A 63 -32.88 6.18 6.37
N LEU A 64 -31.64 5.75 6.67
CA LEU A 64 -30.84 4.86 5.85
C LEU A 64 -30.35 3.67 6.67
N ARG A 65 -30.39 2.48 6.06
CA ARG A 65 -29.78 1.26 6.59
C ARG A 65 -28.93 0.63 5.51
N LEU A 66 -27.71 0.22 5.85
CA LEU A 66 -26.73 -0.21 4.86
C LEU A 66 -25.85 -1.36 5.41
N PRO A 67 -25.88 -2.56 4.81
CA PRO A 67 -25.04 -3.66 5.24
C PRO A 67 -23.54 -3.37 5.05
N PHE A 68 -22.72 -3.95 5.93
CA PHE A 68 -21.28 -3.73 5.97
C PHE A 68 -20.57 -4.42 4.80
N GLU A 69 -20.98 -5.64 4.48
CA GLU A 69 -20.50 -6.45 3.37
C GLU A 69 -20.71 -5.75 2.02
N ARG A 70 -21.81 -5.02 1.85
CA ARG A 70 -22.05 -4.18 0.66
C ARG A 70 -21.05 -3.02 0.58
N SER A 71 -20.70 -2.46 1.73
CA SER A 71 -19.75 -1.34 1.83
C SER A 71 -18.32 -1.78 1.57
N LEU A 72 -17.92 -2.94 2.11
CA LEU A 72 -16.68 -3.63 1.79
C LEU A 72 -16.58 -3.95 0.29
N ALA A 73 -17.63 -4.54 -0.30
CA ALA A 73 -17.65 -4.91 -1.72
C ALA A 73 -17.60 -3.71 -2.68
N LEU A 74 -18.32 -2.62 -2.36
CA LEU A 74 -18.37 -1.42 -3.19
C LEU A 74 -17.05 -0.63 -3.13
N LEU A 75 -16.49 -0.45 -1.94
CA LEU A 75 -15.29 0.36 -1.71
C LEU A 75 -13.99 -0.48 -1.73
N ALA A 76 -14.07 -1.73 -2.17
CA ALA A 76 -12.92 -2.62 -2.31
C ALA A 76 -11.82 -1.99 -3.18
N GLU A 77 -10.58 -2.12 -2.70
CA GLU A 77 -9.34 -1.70 -3.34
C GLU A 77 -9.20 -0.19 -3.55
N GLN A 78 -10.12 0.61 -2.99
CA GLN A 78 -10.05 2.07 -3.04
C GLN A 78 -9.28 2.62 -1.85
N TRP A 79 -8.43 3.61 -2.09
CA TRP A 79 -7.87 4.43 -1.02
C TRP A 79 -8.89 5.49 -0.60
N LEU A 80 -9.08 5.63 0.70
CA LEU A 80 -10.01 6.56 1.32
C LEU A 80 -9.30 7.36 2.42
N PRO A 81 -9.70 8.63 2.67
CA PRO A 81 -9.14 9.40 3.77
C PRO A 81 -9.50 8.76 5.12
N LEU A 82 -8.59 8.83 6.09
CA LEU A 82 -8.76 8.21 7.40
C LEU A 82 -8.62 9.27 8.53
N PRO A 83 -9.67 9.50 9.34
CA PRO A 83 -9.66 10.50 10.42
C PRO A 83 -8.86 10.01 11.64
N PHE A 84 -7.54 10.05 11.53
CA PHE A 84 -6.62 9.71 12.61
C PHE A 84 -6.17 10.98 13.35
N PHE A 85 -6.97 11.44 14.30
CA PHE A 85 -6.78 12.74 14.94
C PHE A 85 -5.99 12.67 16.25
N ARG A 86 -5.44 13.81 16.64
CA ARG A 86 -4.84 14.05 17.96
C ARG A 86 -5.83 13.67 19.06
N PHE A 87 -5.37 12.95 20.08
CA PHE A 87 -6.20 12.45 21.16
C PHE A 87 -5.61 12.81 22.53
N SER A 88 -6.46 13.35 23.42
CA SER A 88 -6.10 13.67 24.80
C SER A 88 -6.26 12.45 25.70
N GLN A 89 -5.31 12.20 26.62
CA GLN A 89 -5.48 11.14 27.62
C GLN A 89 -6.64 11.39 28.61
N ALA A 90 -7.15 12.62 28.69
CA ALA A 90 -8.38 12.93 29.42
C ALA A 90 -9.66 12.48 28.69
N GLY A 91 -9.53 11.96 27.46
CA GLY A 91 -10.62 11.71 26.53
C GLY A 91 -10.88 12.90 25.61
N GLY A 92 -11.40 12.61 24.41
CA GLY A 92 -11.70 13.60 23.38
C GLY A 92 -10.61 13.73 22.31
N PHE A 93 -11.06 14.00 21.10
CA PHE A 93 -10.19 14.36 19.97
C PHE A 93 -9.95 15.87 19.93
N LEU A 94 -8.80 16.24 19.36
CA LEU A 94 -8.48 17.61 18.99
C LEU A 94 -8.44 17.69 17.46
N ASN A 95 -8.64 18.88 16.90
CA ASN A 95 -8.78 19.05 15.46
C ASN A 95 -7.51 18.61 14.70
N GLY A 96 -7.73 17.76 13.70
CA GLY A 96 -6.71 17.27 12.79
C GLY A 96 -5.69 16.30 13.39
N PRO A 97 -4.70 15.88 12.58
CA PRO A 97 -4.51 16.27 11.19
C PRO A 97 -5.47 15.52 10.25
N ALA A 98 -6.01 16.23 9.25
CA ALA A 98 -7.05 15.69 8.37
C ALA A 98 -6.51 14.95 7.13
N ASN A 99 -5.29 15.26 6.66
CA ASN A 99 -4.78 14.74 5.39
C ASN A 99 -3.40 14.06 5.53
N TRP A 100 -3.27 13.13 6.49
CA TRP A 100 -2.04 12.38 6.75
C TRP A 100 -2.21 10.87 6.89
N ALA A 101 -3.46 10.37 6.89
CA ALA A 101 -3.77 8.96 6.98
C ALA A 101 -4.76 8.51 5.88
N ARG A 102 -4.59 7.29 5.39
CA ARG A 102 -5.48 6.60 4.43
C ARG A 102 -5.80 5.19 4.89
N MET A 103 -6.93 4.66 4.43
CA MET A 103 -7.29 3.25 4.54
C MET A 103 -7.61 2.66 3.17
N ARG A 104 -7.35 1.36 3.01
CA ARG A 104 -7.77 0.54 1.87
C ARG A 104 -8.13 -0.87 2.33
N PHE A 105 -9.32 -1.32 1.97
CA PHE A 105 -9.79 -2.69 2.20
C PHE A 105 -9.56 -3.49 0.92
N THR A 106 -8.97 -4.69 1.00
CA THR A 106 -8.73 -5.56 -0.15
C THR A 106 -9.27 -6.96 0.15
N PRO A 107 -10.21 -7.50 -0.66
CA PRO A 107 -10.69 -8.86 -0.48
C PRO A 107 -9.58 -9.85 -0.87
N LEU A 108 -9.51 -10.98 -0.17
CA LEU A 108 -8.64 -12.08 -0.54
C LEU A 108 -9.41 -13.13 -1.35
N THR A 109 -8.75 -13.75 -2.32
CA THR A 109 -9.33 -14.84 -3.13
C THR A 109 -9.49 -16.14 -2.35
N GLN A 110 -8.70 -16.31 -1.28
CA GLN A 110 -8.75 -17.39 -0.30
C GLN A 110 -8.44 -16.79 1.08
N PRO A 111 -8.94 -17.37 2.19
CA PRO A 111 -8.54 -16.95 3.53
C PRO A 111 -7.01 -17.01 3.70
N ASP A 112 -6.46 -16.10 4.50
CA ASP A 112 -5.04 -16.14 4.88
C ASP A 112 -4.74 -17.18 6.00
N GLU A 113 -3.49 -17.20 6.48
CA GLU A 113 -3.05 -18.09 7.57
C GLU A 113 -3.86 -17.92 8.87
N ASP A 114 -4.47 -16.75 9.09
CA ASP A 114 -5.31 -16.43 10.24
C ASP A 114 -6.82 -16.63 9.94
N GLY A 115 -7.17 -17.09 8.74
CA GLY A 115 -8.56 -17.28 8.28
C GLY A 115 -9.27 -16.00 7.86
N CYS A 116 -8.59 -14.85 7.78
CA CYS A 116 -9.22 -13.58 7.40
C CYS A 116 -9.55 -13.54 5.91
N LEU A 117 -10.69 -12.92 5.57
CA LEU A 117 -11.17 -12.79 4.19
C LEU A 117 -10.81 -11.46 3.54
N TRP A 118 -10.41 -10.47 4.34
CA TRP A 118 -9.98 -9.15 3.88
C TRP A 118 -8.68 -8.76 4.55
N ARG A 119 -7.80 -8.11 3.79
CA ARG A 119 -6.69 -7.33 4.33
C ARG A 119 -7.04 -5.85 4.31
N ILE A 120 -6.65 -5.17 5.37
CA ILE A 120 -6.81 -3.72 5.54
C ILE A 120 -5.41 -3.15 5.65
N THR A 121 -5.04 -2.31 4.69
CA THR A 121 -3.80 -1.54 4.76
C THR A 121 -4.13 -0.10 5.10
N LEU A 122 -3.51 0.40 6.16
CA LEU A 122 -3.50 1.81 6.51
C LEU A 122 -2.16 2.40 6.05
N ALA A 123 -2.20 3.60 5.49
CA ALA A 123 -1.00 4.35 5.12
C ALA A 123 -0.97 5.67 5.88
N PHE A 124 0.20 6.04 6.39
CA PHE A 124 0.45 7.27 7.15
C PHE A 124 1.60 8.03 6.52
N ASP A 125 1.34 9.26 6.06
CA ASP A 125 2.40 10.16 5.63
C ASP A 125 3.04 10.80 6.86
N THR A 126 4.29 10.41 7.14
CA THR A 126 5.03 10.86 8.32
C THR A 126 5.80 12.16 8.12
N GLN A 127 5.70 12.81 6.95
CA GLN A 127 6.23 14.16 6.76
C GLN A 127 5.51 15.15 7.68
N ARG A 128 6.28 15.96 8.41
CA ARG A 128 5.75 17.04 9.23
C ARG A 128 5.37 18.25 8.38
N GLN A 129 4.30 18.93 8.77
CA GLN A 129 3.97 20.26 8.24
C GLN A 129 4.74 21.33 9.01
N GLU A 130 5.37 22.25 8.27
CA GLU A 130 6.18 23.36 8.83
C GLU A 130 5.44 24.70 8.82
N THR A 131 4.26 24.77 8.19
CA THR A 131 3.47 25.99 7.98
C THR A 131 2.15 26.00 8.77
N ASP A 132 1.76 27.19 9.22
CA ASP A 132 0.50 27.49 9.91
C ASP A 132 -0.63 27.71 8.88
N PRO A 133 -1.88 27.20 9.08
CA PRO A 133 -2.36 26.39 10.21
C PRO A 133 -2.05 24.88 10.08
N PRO A 134 -1.59 24.21 11.15
CA PRO A 134 -1.24 22.77 11.16
C PRO A 134 -2.48 21.85 11.28
N ALA A 135 -3.33 21.90 10.27
CA ALA A 135 -4.58 21.13 10.18
C ALA A 135 -4.49 19.84 9.35
N LEU A 136 -3.44 19.67 8.52
CA LEU A 136 -3.41 18.66 7.45
C LEU A 136 -2.37 17.56 7.67
N ALA A 137 -1.23 17.87 8.27
CA ALA A 137 -0.22 16.90 8.72
C ALA A 137 0.12 17.08 10.20
N PRO A 138 0.71 16.06 10.85
CA PRO A 138 1.39 16.25 12.13
C PRO A 138 2.45 17.35 12.04
N ASP A 139 2.60 18.13 13.10
CA ASP A 139 3.55 19.25 13.17
C ASP A 139 4.75 18.94 14.09
N ALA A 140 5.57 19.95 14.41
CA ALA A 140 6.69 19.81 15.32
C ALA A 140 6.27 19.65 16.80
N ASN A 141 5.19 20.31 17.21
CA ASN A 141 4.67 20.29 18.57
C ASN A 141 4.05 18.94 18.92
N ASP A 142 3.34 18.32 17.97
CA ASP A 142 2.82 16.95 18.10
C ASP A 142 3.90 15.96 18.55
N VAL A 143 5.09 16.05 17.93
CA VAL A 143 6.20 15.13 18.21
C VAL A 143 6.95 15.52 19.49
N SER A 144 7.15 16.83 19.76
CA SER A 144 7.86 17.26 20.99
C SER A 144 7.03 17.07 22.26
N ALA A 145 5.71 17.26 22.19
CA ALA A 145 4.78 16.97 23.28
C ALA A 145 4.42 15.48 23.39
N GLY A 146 4.83 14.65 22.43
CA GLY A 146 4.59 13.21 22.41
C GLY A 146 3.11 12.84 22.26
N LEU A 147 2.34 13.66 21.55
CA LEU A 147 0.90 13.47 21.37
C LEU A 147 0.60 12.14 20.68
N ALA A 148 -0.51 11.53 21.10
CA ALA A 148 -1.04 10.32 20.49
C ALA A 148 -2.12 10.68 19.48
N PHE A 149 -2.21 9.87 18.43
CA PHE A 149 -3.23 9.94 17.41
C PHE A 149 -4.08 8.66 17.45
N ALA A 150 -5.38 8.77 17.25
CA ALA A 150 -6.31 7.64 17.27
C ALA A 150 -7.40 7.81 16.19
N LEU A 151 -8.12 6.72 15.89
CA LEU A 151 -9.22 6.76 14.93
C LEU A 151 -10.46 7.42 15.53
N ALA A 152 -10.82 8.60 15.02
CA ALA A 152 -12.16 9.16 15.20
C ALA A 152 -13.15 8.35 14.34
N HIS A 153 -14.24 7.87 14.94
CA HIS A 153 -15.24 7.05 14.24
C HIS A 153 -16.67 7.22 14.76
N HIS A 154 -16.88 8.03 15.81
CA HIS A 154 -18.20 8.45 16.26
C HIS A 154 -18.56 9.79 15.60
N SER A 155 -19.84 9.99 15.28
CA SER A 155 -20.29 11.15 14.47
C SER A 155 -19.84 12.51 15.02
N ARG A 156 -19.88 12.69 16.35
CA ARG A 156 -19.42 13.91 17.04
C ARG A 156 -17.98 14.31 16.75
N ASP A 157 -17.13 13.31 16.49
CA ASP A 157 -15.70 13.48 16.27
C ASP A 157 -15.41 13.65 14.77
N LEU A 158 -16.43 13.62 13.91
CA LEU A 158 -16.32 13.56 12.44
C LEU A 158 -16.97 14.73 11.69
N ASP A 159 -17.84 15.53 12.33
CA ASP A 159 -18.59 16.60 11.65
C ASP A 159 -17.68 17.56 10.85
N GLU A 160 -16.71 18.21 11.51
CA GLU A 160 -15.76 19.13 10.85
C GLU A 160 -14.89 18.47 9.76
N PHE A 161 -14.74 17.14 9.79
CA PHE A 161 -13.94 16.40 8.83
C PHE A 161 -14.75 16.01 7.59
N LEU A 162 -16.01 15.62 7.79
CA LEU A 162 -16.93 15.27 6.71
C LEU A 162 -17.43 16.51 5.96
N ASP A 163 -17.48 17.67 6.61
CA ASP A 163 -17.80 18.97 6.00
C ASP A 163 -16.64 19.55 5.15
N GLN A 164 -15.44 18.94 5.16
CA GLN A 164 -14.33 19.42 4.31
C GLN A 164 -14.59 19.07 2.85
N THR A 165 -14.63 20.09 1.97
CA THR A 165 -14.95 19.96 0.55
C THR A 165 -14.12 18.88 -0.18
N TRP A 166 -12.85 18.71 0.18
CA TRP A 166 -11.99 17.69 -0.42
C TRP A 166 -12.32 16.26 0.06
N VAL A 167 -12.83 16.09 1.28
CA VAL A 167 -13.30 14.80 1.82
C VAL A 167 -14.64 14.44 1.18
N ASP A 168 -15.63 15.33 1.25
CA ASP A 168 -16.95 15.09 0.63
C ASP A 168 -16.82 14.80 -0.87
N GLY A 169 -16.03 15.62 -1.59
CA GLY A 169 -15.73 15.41 -3.00
C GLY A 169 -15.11 14.04 -3.29
N TRP A 170 -14.07 13.65 -2.55
CA TRP A 170 -13.43 12.33 -2.70
C TRP A 170 -14.44 11.20 -2.49
N LEU A 171 -15.22 11.23 -1.41
CA LEU A 171 -16.16 10.16 -1.08
C LEU A 171 -17.29 10.05 -2.13
N ARG A 172 -17.81 11.19 -2.63
CA ARG A 172 -18.80 11.21 -3.72
C ARG A 172 -18.23 10.64 -5.01
N ASP A 173 -17.01 11.00 -5.39
CA ASP A 173 -16.40 10.57 -6.65
C ASP A 173 -16.05 9.09 -6.65
N VAL A 174 -15.45 8.59 -5.56
CA VAL A 174 -15.20 7.15 -5.41
C VAL A 174 -16.51 6.37 -5.40
N PHE A 175 -17.53 6.82 -4.65
CA PHE A 175 -18.84 6.16 -4.66
C PHE A 175 -19.46 6.13 -6.07
N ARG A 176 -19.48 7.26 -6.77
CA ARG A 176 -20.05 7.38 -8.12
C ARG A 176 -19.35 6.44 -9.10
N GLN A 177 -18.01 6.43 -9.11
CA GLN A 177 -17.22 5.55 -9.98
C GLN A 177 -17.45 4.07 -9.64
N GLN A 178 -17.40 3.68 -8.36
CA GLN A 178 -17.56 2.28 -7.96
C GLN A 178 -19.00 1.78 -8.14
N ALA A 179 -20.02 2.59 -7.88
CA ALA A 179 -21.42 2.21 -8.05
C ALA A 179 -21.82 2.11 -9.55
N ALA A 180 -21.21 2.93 -10.42
CA ALA A 180 -21.31 2.75 -11.86
C ALA A 180 -20.58 1.49 -12.34
N ALA A 181 -19.34 1.25 -11.90
CA ALA A 181 -18.51 0.14 -12.40
C ALA A 181 -18.91 -1.24 -11.84
N ARG A 182 -19.12 -1.36 -10.52
CA ARG A 182 -19.37 -2.62 -9.81
C ARG A 182 -20.86 -2.96 -9.75
N GLU A 183 -21.71 -1.98 -9.38
CA GLU A 183 -23.16 -2.20 -9.24
C GLU A 183 -23.97 -1.85 -10.51
N ARG A 184 -23.34 -1.27 -11.54
CA ARG A 184 -23.99 -0.89 -12.82
C ARG A 184 -25.20 0.03 -12.65
N ARG A 185 -25.17 0.92 -11.65
CA ARG A 185 -26.25 1.89 -11.42
C ARG A 185 -26.35 2.90 -12.57
N SER A 186 -27.57 3.30 -12.90
CA SER A 186 -27.82 4.41 -13.83
C SER A 186 -27.61 5.77 -13.15
N GLU A 187 -27.36 6.81 -13.94
CA GLU A 187 -27.20 8.19 -13.45
C GLU A 187 -28.36 8.66 -12.56
N ASN A 188 -29.61 8.31 -12.90
CA ASN A 188 -30.77 8.63 -12.07
C ASN A 188 -30.71 7.96 -10.68
N ALA A 189 -30.25 6.70 -10.61
CA ALA A 189 -30.09 5.98 -9.36
C ALA A 189 -28.90 6.51 -8.54
N LEU A 190 -27.81 6.92 -9.20
CA LEU A 190 -26.66 7.58 -8.58
C LEU A 190 -27.06 8.94 -8.00
N HIS A 191 -27.83 9.75 -8.74
CA HIS A 191 -28.33 11.04 -8.26
C HIS A 191 -29.26 10.91 -7.05
N GLY A 192 -30.12 9.87 -7.02
CA GLY A 192 -30.92 9.54 -5.85
C GLY A 192 -30.06 9.18 -4.63
N ALA A 193 -29.08 8.29 -4.82
CA ALA A 193 -28.17 7.84 -3.76
C ALA A 193 -27.27 8.95 -3.18
N LEU A 194 -26.83 9.89 -4.03
CA LEU A 194 -26.06 11.06 -3.61
C LEU A 194 -26.89 12.05 -2.78
N LYS A 195 -28.21 12.14 -3.03
CA LYS A 195 -29.16 12.94 -2.23
C LYS A 195 -29.49 12.33 -0.87
N THR A 196 -29.40 11.00 -0.74
CA THR A 196 -29.61 10.27 0.53
C THR A 196 -28.31 10.01 1.28
N PHE A 197 -27.19 10.60 0.85
CA PHE A 197 -25.87 10.45 1.47
C PHE A 197 -25.37 8.99 1.57
N GLU A 198 -25.76 8.12 0.63
CA GLU A 198 -25.39 6.69 0.66
C GLU A 198 -23.86 6.48 0.62
N TYR A 199 -23.14 7.35 -0.10
CA TYR A 199 -21.68 7.39 -0.13
C TYR A 199 -21.05 7.56 1.26
N GLN A 200 -21.65 8.41 2.10
CA GLN A 200 -21.18 8.68 3.46
C GLN A 200 -21.53 7.52 4.40
N ALA A 201 -22.68 6.87 4.23
CA ALA A 201 -23.03 5.67 4.99
C ALA A 201 -22.08 4.49 4.69
N HIS A 202 -21.70 4.29 3.41
CA HIS A 202 -20.69 3.29 3.06
C HIS A 202 -19.34 3.58 3.74
N TYR A 203 -18.94 4.85 3.78
CA TYR A 203 -17.71 5.28 4.44
C TYR A 203 -17.76 5.09 5.97
N LEU A 204 -18.85 5.52 6.62
CA LEU A 204 -19.06 5.37 8.06
C LEU A 204 -19.09 3.89 8.48
N ASN A 205 -19.69 3.00 7.68
CA ASN A 205 -19.62 1.55 7.90
C ASN A 205 -18.16 1.06 8.00
N LEU A 206 -17.26 1.52 7.12
CA LEU A 206 -15.84 1.15 7.19
C LEU A 206 -15.16 1.69 8.46
N LEU A 207 -15.43 2.94 8.85
CA LEU A 207 -14.89 3.51 10.09
C LEU A 207 -15.38 2.74 11.34
N THR A 208 -16.64 2.31 11.38
CA THR A 208 -17.19 1.49 12.46
C THR A 208 -16.49 0.13 12.56
N LEU A 209 -16.19 -0.54 11.43
CA LEU A 209 -15.41 -1.79 11.44
C LEU A 209 -14.00 -1.58 12.01
N LEU A 210 -13.33 -0.48 11.64
CA LEU A 210 -12.00 -0.16 12.17
C LEU A 210 -12.03 0.19 13.67
N GLY A 211 -13.02 0.99 14.10
CA GLY A 211 -13.11 1.52 15.47
C GLY A 211 -13.66 0.53 16.49
N GLU A 212 -14.81 -0.08 16.22
CA GLU A 212 -15.50 -0.93 17.20
C GLU A 212 -15.00 -2.39 17.21
N ARG A 213 -14.69 -2.91 16.01
CA ARG A 213 -14.38 -4.34 15.81
C ARG A 213 -12.88 -4.60 15.87
N LEU A 214 -12.10 -3.97 14.98
CA LEU A 214 -10.64 -4.12 14.97
C LEU A 214 -9.93 -3.33 16.07
N ARG A 215 -10.52 -2.21 16.52
CA ARG A 215 -10.02 -1.35 17.61
C ARG A 215 -8.59 -0.93 17.37
N LEU A 216 -8.39 -0.18 16.28
CA LEU A 216 -7.07 0.25 15.85
C LEU A 216 -6.25 0.90 17.00
N PRO A 217 -4.95 0.59 17.11
CA PRO A 217 -4.11 1.12 18.17
C PRO A 217 -3.88 2.62 18.03
N THR A 218 -3.57 3.28 19.14
CA THR A 218 -3.07 4.66 19.12
C THR A 218 -1.66 4.70 18.54
N ILE A 219 -1.38 5.73 17.76
CA ILE A 219 -0.10 5.94 17.09
C ILE A 219 0.60 7.13 17.74
N ARG A 220 1.93 7.07 17.88
CA ARG A 220 2.77 8.23 18.17
C ARG A 220 3.83 8.36 17.09
N LEU A 221 4.09 9.59 16.64
CA LEU A 221 5.32 9.89 15.94
C LEU A 221 6.47 9.95 16.96
N ILE A 222 7.65 9.56 16.51
CA ILE A 222 8.88 9.56 17.29
C ILE A 222 9.91 10.36 16.49
N ALA A 223 10.52 11.34 17.14
CA ALA A 223 11.62 12.13 16.60
C ALA A 223 12.96 11.41 16.78
N ASP A 224 13.93 11.76 15.92
CA ASP A 224 15.33 11.65 16.31
C ASP A 224 15.60 12.63 17.46
N GLY A 225 16.18 12.15 18.55
CA GLY A 225 16.49 12.99 19.71
C GLY A 225 17.28 12.24 20.79
N PRO A 226 17.81 12.95 21.80
CA PRO A 226 18.70 12.36 22.81
C PRO A 226 18.05 11.28 23.67
N GLN A 227 16.71 11.18 23.68
CA GLN A 227 15.98 10.13 24.42
C GLN A 227 16.15 8.72 23.83
N ALA A 228 16.52 8.60 22.55
CA ALA A 228 16.81 7.31 21.92
C ALA A 228 17.88 7.49 20.83
N ALA A 229 19.09 7.01 21.10
CA ALA A 229 20.17 6.97 20.11
C ALA A 229 19.71 6.21 18.85
N PRO A 230 19.84 6.77 17.63
CA PRO A 230 19.44 6.09 16.42
C PRO A 230 20.25 4.80 16.21
N VAL A 231 19.56 3.72 15.81
CA VAL A 231 20.17 2.46 15.42
C VAL A 231 20.75 2.62 14.01
N PRO A 232 22.08 2.53 13.81
CA PRO A 232 22.65 2.52 12.48
C PRO A 232 22.34 1.21 11.77
N VAL A 233 22.00 1.32 10.49
CA VAL A 233 21.61 0.20 9.64
C VAL A 233 22.44 0.20 8.36
N ASP A 234 22.97 -0.95 7.97
CA ASP A 234 23.63 -1.13 6.68
C ASP A 234 22.72 -1.91 5.72
N LEU A 235 22.74 -1.54 4.44
CA LEU A 235 22.05 -2.23 3.36
C LEU A 235 23.07 -2.92 2.47
N ILE A 236 22.97 -4.24 2.33
CA ILE A 236 23.74 -5.04 1.37
C ILE A 236 22.81 -5.36 0.19
N LEU A 237 23.17 -4.92 -1.01
CA LEU A 237 22.43 -5.19 -2.26
C LEU A 237 23.30 -5.99 -3.23
N ASP A 238 22.81 -7.17 -3.63
CA ASP A 238 23.37 -7.93 -4.74
C ASP A 238 22.46 -7.82 -5.96
N VAL A 239 22.94 -7.14 -7.01
CA VAL A 239 22.15 -6.93 -8.24
C VAL A 239 22.66 -7.86 -9.33
N GLY A 240 21.98 -8.99 -9.48
CA GLY A 240 22.17 -9.94 -10.58
C GLY A 240 21.39 -9.56 -11.83
N ASN A 241 21.66 -10.27 -12.93
CA ASN A 241 20.94 -10.08 -14.20
C ASN A 241 19.48 -10.52 -14.11
N SER A 242 19.20 -11.68 -13.51
CA SER A 242 17.84 -12.23 -13.38
C SER A 242 17.19 -11.87 -12.05
N HIS A 243 17.97 -11.88 -10.97
CA HIS A 243 17.48 -11.64 -9.61
C HIS A 243 18.31 -10.60 -8.86
N THR A 244 17.65 -9.86 -7.98
CA THR A 244 18.24 -8.91 -7.04
C THR A 244 17.91 -9.34 -5.61
N CYS A 245 18.92 -9.32 -4.75
CA CYS A 245 18.81 -9.63 -3.33
C CYS A 245 19.15 -8.39 -2.50
N GLY A 246 18.50 -8.25 -1.35
CA GLY A 246 18.84 -7.23 -0.36
C GLY A 246 18.82 -7.81 1.05
N ILE A 247 19.81 -7.44 1.87
CA ILE A 247 19.89 -7.76 3.29
C ILE A 247 20.08 -6.44 4.05
N VAL A 248 19.30 -6.28 5.11
CA VAL A 248 19.34 -5.14 6.02
C VAL A 248 19.98 -5.62 7.33
N VAL A 249 20.95 -4.86 7.85
CA VAL A 249 21.76 -5.22 9.02
C VAL A 249 21.65 -4.12 10.07
N GLU A 250 21.00 -4.38 11.21
CA GLU A 250 20.94 -3.43 12.33
C GLU A 250 22.13 -3.61 13.28
N GLN A 251 22.80 -2.52 13.65
CA GLN A 251 23.92 -2.57 14.61
C GLN A 251 23.51 -2.01 15.97
N HIS A 252 23.63 -2.84 17.02
CA HIS A 252 23.33 -2.44 18.40
C HIS A 252 24.60 -2.52 19.26
N ALA A 253 24.88 -1.46 20.03
CA ALA A 253 26.11 -1.35 20.83
C ALA A 253 26.30 -2.44 21.90
N GLN A 254 25.22 -3.14 22.28
CA GLN A 254 25.25 -4.24 23.25
C GLN A 254 25.48 -5.61 22.61
N GLU A 255 25.39 -5.72 21.28
CA GLU A 255 25.54 -6.97 20.54
C GLU A 255 26.96 -7.06 19.95
N ARG A 256 27.63 -8.20 20.18
CA ARG A 256 29.02 -8.41 19.71
C ARG A 256 29.10 -9.02 18.32
N ASP A 257 28.01 -9.63 17.87
CA ASP A 257 27.89 -10.26 16.56
C ASP A 257 26.98 -9.39 15.67
N GLY A 258 27.61 -8.62 14.79
CA GLY A 258 26.93 -7.67 13.91
C GLY A 258 26.02 -8.30 12.84
N LEU A 259 25.97 -9.63 12.71
CA LEU A 259 25.12 -10.32 11.74
C LEU A 259 23.85 -10.94 12.34
N LYS A 260 23.67 -10.91 13.66
CA LYS A 260 22.47 -11.46 14.32
C LYS A 260 21.19 -10.71 13.98
N GLN A 261 21.24 -9.38 13.94
CA GLN A 261 20.07 -8.53 13.69
C GLN A 261 19.97 -8.22 12.20
N THR A 262 19.79 -9.29 11.41
CA THR A 262 19.64 -9.24 9.95
C THR A 262 18.23 -9.60 9.52
N CYS A 263 17.74 -8.93 8.48
CA CYS A 263 16.53 -9.32 7.78
C CYS A 263 16.68 -9.15 6.27
N ALA A 264 15.90 -9.90 5.50
CA ALA A 264 15.81 -9.67 4.07
C ALA A 264 15.15 -8.30 3.81
N LEU A 265 15.63 -7.61 2.77
CA LEU A 265 14.86 -6.53 2.14
C LEU A 265 13.50 -7.10 1.72
N GLN A 266 12.45 -6.30 1.88
CA GLN A 266 11.09 -6.59 1.46
C GLN A 266 10.58 -5.44 0.60
N LEU A 267 9.86 -5.75 -0.47
CA LEU A 267 9.25 -4.76 -1.36
C LEU A 267 7.74 -4.80 -1.19
N ARG A 268 7.13 -3.67 -0.87
CA ARG A 268 5.67 -3.53 -0.89
C ARG A 268 5.21 -3.21 -2.31
N ASP A 269 4.29 -4.02 -2.84
CA ASP A 269 3.62 -3.75 -4.12
C ASP A 269 2.62 -2.61 -3.90
N PHE A 270 2.82 -1.43 -4.51
CA PHE A 270 1.93 -0.28 -4.26
C PHE A 270 0.61 -0.33 -5.04
N SER A 271 0.52 -1.15 -6.09
CA SER A 271 -0.77 -1.48 -6.72
C SER A 271 -1.60 -2.43 -5.84
N GLN A 272 -0.92 -3.30 -5.08
CA GLN A 272 -1.51 -4.31 -4.20
C GLN A 272 -0.90 -4.24 -2.79
N PRO A 273 -1.08 -3.13 -2.05
CA PRO A 273 -0.36 -2.79 -0.81
C PRO A 273 -0.45 -3.81 0.32
N HIS A 274 -1.40 -4.75 0.29
CA HIS A 274 -1.46 -5.88 1.22
C HIS A 274 -0.39 -6.97 0.96
N ARG A 275 0.41 -6.84 -0.11
CA ARG A 275 1.46 -7.79 -0.50
C ARG A 275 2.85 -7.24 -0.21
N LEU A 276 3.62 -8.06 0.50
CA LEU A 276 5.05 -7.88 0.70
C LEU A 276 5.79 -9.01 -0.02
N HIS A 277 6.61 -8.64 -1.00
CA HIS A 277 7.53 -9.57 -1.63
C HIS A 277 8.80 -9.67 -0.77
N GLN A 278 9.35 -10.87 -0.63
CA GLN A 278 10.66 -11.10 0.00
C GLN A 278 11.69 -11.48 -1.06
N ALA A 279 12.97 -11.18 -0.80
CA ALA A 279 14.06 -11.52 -1.71
C ALA A 279 14.23 -13.04 -1.89
N PRO A 280 14.72 -13.52 -3.05
CA PRO A 280 15.16 -12.78 -4.23
C PRO A 280 13.99 -12.18 -5.03
N PHE A 281 14.22 -10.99 -5.60
CA PHE A 281 13.28 -10.31 -6.49
C PHE A 281 13.70 -10.46 -7.95
N ASP A 282 12.77 -10.37 -8.88
CA ASP A 282 13.12 -10.23 -10.30
C ASP A 282 13.89 -8.92 -10.53
N SER A 283 15.00 -8.99 -11.27
CA SER A 283 15.75 -7.81 -11.75
C SER A 283 15.01 -7.15 -12.92
N ARG A 284 13.83 -6.61 -12.65
CA ARG A 284 12.97 -5.87 -13.59
C ARG A 284 12.52 -4.56 -12.94
N LEU A 285 12.38 -3.52 -13.76
CA LEU A 285 11.63 -2.31 -13.43
C LEU A 285 10.49 -2.09 -14.45
N GLU A 286 9.41 -1.47 -14.00
CA GLU A 286 8.39 -0.85 -14.86
C GLU A 286 8.13 0.57 -14.34
N PHE A 287 7.95 1.53 -15.24
CA PHE A 287 7.51 2.88 -14.90
C PHE A 287 6.06 2.85 -14.45
N ALA A 288 5.82 3.09 -13.17
CA ALA A 288 4.50 3.27 -12.59
C ALA A 288 4.63 4.03 -11.27
N GLN A 289 3.79 5.05 -11.10
CA GLN A 289 3.74 5.86 -9.88
C GLN A 289 3.02 5.08 -8.77
N ALA A 290 3.44 5.29 -7.52
CA ALA A 290 2.66 4.86 -6.37
C ALA A 290 1.46 5.81 -6.20
N SER A 291 0.25 5.26 -6.01
CA SER A 291 -0.96 6.06 -5.79
C SER A 291 -1.60 5.71 -4.45
N PHE A 292 -1.98 6.75 -3.70
CA PHE A 292 -2.64 6.67 -2.38
C PHE A 292 -4.04 7.31 -2.41
N GLY A 293 -4.68 7.25 -3.57
CA GLY A 293 -5.95 7.89 -3.89
C GLY A 293 -5.81 9.01 -4.91
N PRO A 294 -6.91 9.75 -5.21
CA PRO A 294 -6.88 10.82 -6.19
C PRO A 294 -6.09 12.03 -5.68
N GLU A 295 -4.98 12.34 -6.36
CA GLU A 295 -4.05 13.41 -5.97
C GLU A 295 -4.72 14.80 -5.98
N ASN A 296 -5.69 15.02 -6.87
CA ASN A 296 -6.45 16.27 -6.97
C ASN A 296 -7.16 16.65 -5.67
N TYR A 297 -7.66 15.70 -4.87
CA TYR A 297 -8.27 16.02 -3.57
C TYR A 297 -7.22 16.31 -2.49
N SER A 298 -6.04 15.69 -2.58
CA SER A 298 -4.91 16.05 -1.71
C SER A 298 -4.44 17.48 -2.00
N PHE A 299 -4.36 17.85 -3.28
CA PHE A 299 -4.10 19.23 -3.71
C PHE A 299 -5.19 20.19 -3.23
N GLN A 300 -6.48 19.89 -3.44
CA GLN A 300 -7.61 20.72 -2.98
C GLN A 300 -7.66 20.91 -1.46
N SER A 301 -7.10 19.99 -0.66
CA SER A 301 -6.97 20.20 0.79
C SER A 301 -5.98 21.31 1.17
N GLY A 302 -5.10 21.72 0.25
CA GLY A 302 -3.94 22.59 0.50
C GLY A 302 -2.62 21.85 0.74
N ARG A 303 -2.64 20.51 0.87
CA ARG A 303 -1.43 19.66 1.03
C ARG A 303 -1.03 18.99 -0.28
N GLU A 304 -0.44 19.77 -1.19
CA GLU A 304 -0.03 19.33 -2.54
C GLU A 304 0.85 18.07 -2.57
N ARG A 305 1.72 17.88 -1.56
CA ARG A 305 2.71 16.78 -1.52
C ARG A 305 2.34 15.63 -0.59
N ALA A 306 1.06 15.52 -0.19
CA ALA A 306 0.59 14.43 0.66
C ALA A 306 0.85 13.07 0.01
N PHE A 307 1.42 12.13 0.78
CA PHE A 307 1.71 10.76 0.33
C PHE A 307 2.67 10.64 -0.87
N CYS A 308 3.49 11.66 -1.10
CA CYS A 308 4.46 11.67 -2.20
C CYS A 308 5.51 10.54 -2.04
N TRP A 309 5.48 9.55 -2.94
CA TRP A 309 6.55 8.56 -3.10
C TRP A 309 7.61 9.09 -4.09
N PRO A 310 8.92 9.01 -3.79
CA PRO A 310 9.93 9.71 -4.58
C PRO A 310 10.31 9.04 -5.90
N SER A 311 9.84 7.82 -6.19
CA SER A 311 10.30 7.00 -7.32
C SER A 311 9.24 6.83 -8.42
N LEU A 312 9.69 6.91 -9.67
CA LEU A 312 8.89 6.74 -10.90
C LEU A 312 8.71 5.29 -11.33
N VAL A 313 9.43 4.35 -10.70
CA VAL A 313 9.49 2.94 -11.12
C VAL A 313 9.13 2.00 -10.00
N ARG A 314 8.36 0.96 -10.30
CA ARG A 314 8.19 -0.21 -9.44
C ARG A 314 9.23 -1.26 -9.85
N VAL A 315 9.61 -2.16 -8.93
CA VAL A 315 10.65 -3.18 -9.17
C VAL A 315 10.23 -4.55 -8.64
N GLY A 316 10.88 -5.63 -9.09
CA GLY A 316 10.61 -6.98 -8.61
C GLY A 316 9.23 -7.51 -9.02
N GLY A 317 8.54 -8.18 -8.08
CA GLY A 317 7.26 -8.85 -8.35
C GLY A 317 6.14 -7.93 -8.85
N GLU A 318 6.07 -6.69 -8.33
CA GLU A 318 5.14 -5.67 -8.82
C GLU A 318 5.44 -5.32 -10.30
N ALA A 319 6.71 -5.09 -10.64
CA ALA A 319 7.11 -4.80 -12.01
C ALA A 319 6.84 -5.98 -12.96
N SER A 320 7.12 -7.22 -12.55
CA SER A 320 6.82 -8.42 -13.35
C SER A 320 5.31 -8.59 -13.59
N ARG A 321 4.47 -8.27 -12.59
CA ARG A 321 3.00 -8.27 -12.74
C ARG A 321 2.52 -7.17 -13.68
N LEU A 322 2.98 -5.94 -13.51
CA LEU A 322 2.61 -4.80 -14.37
C LEU A 322 3.04 -5.03 -15.82
N ALA A 323 4.25 -5.55 -16.05
CA ALA A 323 4.74 -5.92 -17.38
C ALA A 323 3.85 -6.96 -18.09
N ALA A 324 3.31 -7.92 -17.35
CA ALA A 324 2.41 -8.94 -17.87
C ALA A 324 0.98 -8.42 -18.11
N GLN A 325 0.63 -7.27 -17.54
CA GLN A 325 -0.70 -6.63 -17.62
C GLN A 325 -0.75 -5.42 -18.57
N ARG A 326 0.39 -5.04 -19.16
CA ARG A 326 0.52 -3.90 -20.09
C ARG A 326 -0.47 -4.01 -21.26
N GLN A 327 -1.06 -2.89 -21.65
CA GLN A 327 -2.10 -2.84 -22.70
C GLN A 327 -1.60 -2.26 -24.02
N GLY A 328 -0.54 -1.43 -24.02
CA GLY A 328 0.04 -0.87 -25.24
C GLY A 328 1.01 -1.80 -25.96
N ALA A 329 1.26 -1.45 -27.23
CA ALA A 329 2.07 -2.24 -28.15
C ALA A 329 3.56 -1.84 -28.17
N GLU A 330 3.93 -0.66 -27.66
CA GLU A 330 5.26 -0.08 -27.86
C GLU A 330 6.33 -0.63 -26.90
N GLY A 331 5.92 -1.26 -25.78
CA GLY A 331 6.84 -1.93 -24.85
C GLY A 331 7.78 -1.02 -24.06
N SER A 332 7.73 0.29 -24.26
CA SER A 332 8.55 1.32 -23.61
C SER A 332 8.11 1.66 -22.17
N THR A 333 7.55 0.67 -21.46
CA THR A 333 7.02 0.81 -20.10
C THR A 333 8.00 0.34 -19.02
N GLY A 334 9.09 -0.34 -19.38
CA GLY A 334 10.01 -0.93 -18.42
C GLY A 334 11.17 -1.69 -19.05
N LEU A 335 12.04 -2.24 -18.19
CA LEU A 335 13.26 -2.91 -18.60
C LEU A 335 13.55 -4.13 -17.72
N SER A 336 13.80 -5.27 -18.36
CA SER A 336 14.35 -6.47 -17.72
C SER A 336 15.88 -6.43 -17.72
N SER A 337 16.48 -6.94 -16.64
CA SER A 337 17.93 -6.95 -16.42
C SER A 337 18.62 -5.59 -16.66
N PRO A 338 18.23 -4.47 -16.01
CA PRO A 338 18.84 -3.14 -16.24
C PRO A 338 20.37 -3.13 -16.20
N ARG A 339 20.94 -3.97 -15.33
CA ARG A 339 22.37 -4.23 -15.22
C ARG A 339 23.09 -4.62 -16.54
N ARG A 340 22.39 -5.23 -17.51
CA ARG A 340 22.97 -5.54 -18.84
C ARG A 340 23.30 -4.28 -19.65
N TYR A 341 22.68 -3.15 -19.30
CA TYR A 341 22.71 -1.90 -20.04
C TYR A 341 23.49 -0.79 -19.31
N LEU A 342 24.33 -1.14 -18.32
CA LEU A 342 25.15 -0.16 -17.58
C LEU A 342 26.03 0.72 -18.48
N TRP A 343 26.41 0.23 -19.67
CA TRP A 343 27.24 0.93 -20.65
C TRP A 343 26.43 1.52 -21.82
N ASP A 344 25.10 1.49 -21.74
CA ASP A 344 24.23 2.10 -22.74
C ASP A 344 23.71 3.45 -22.27
N GLU A 345 24.56 4.45 -22.50
CA GLU A 345 24.34 5.85 -22.15
C GLU A 345 23.58 6.63 -23.26
N GLN A 346 23.16 5.97 -24.34
CA GLN A 346 22.45 6.63 -25.43
C GLN A 346 21.01 6.98 -25.02
N PRO A 347 20.49 8.17 -25.41
CA PRO A 347 19.09 8.53 -25.17
C PRO A 347 18.14 7.53 -25.84
N TYR A 348 17.12 7.07 -25.12
CA TYR A 348 16.16 6.10 -25.66
C TYR A 348 15.08 6.81 -26.50
N SER A 349 15.30 6.86 -27.81
CA SER A 349 14.55 7.67 -28.79
C SER A 349 13.04 7.44 -28.89
N HIS A 350 12.51 6.34 -28.34
CA HIS A 350 11.06 6.08 -28.35
C HIS A 350 10.36 6.74 -27.14
N GLY A 351 11.13 7.14 -26.12
CA GLY A 351 10.63 7.70 -24.86
C GLY A 351 10.00 6.66 -23.94
N TRP A 352 10.26 6.77 -22.64
CA TRP A 352 9.65 5.92 -21.63
C TRP A 352 8.24 6.39 -21.29
N ARG A 353 7.32 5.46 -21.05
CA ARG A 353 5.91 5.69 -20.71
C ARG A 353 5.54 5.01 -19.40
N PHE A 354 4.60 5.58 -18.65
CA PHE A 354 4.01 4.90 -17.49
C PHE A 354 3.10 3.75 -17.94
N ASN A 355 3.20 2.60 -17.26
CA ASN A 355 2.38 1.41 -17.47
C ASN A 355 0.98 1.61 -16.87
N GLN A 356 0.19 2.46 -17.52
CA GLN A 356 -1.18 2.82 -17.14
C GLN A 356 -1.99 3.18 -18.40
N PRO A 357 -3.33 3.28 -18.33
CA PRO A 357 -4.15 3.65 -19.48
C PRO A 357 -3.64 4.93 -20.16
N GLN A 358 -3.67 4.95 -21.49
CA GLN A 358 -3.16 6.03 -22.35
C GLN A 358 -1.63 6.18 -22.40
N GLU A 359 -0.87 5.37 -21.63
CA GLU A 359 0.60 5.31 -21.61
C GLU A 359 1.29 6.70 -21.73
N PRO A 360 1.00 7.63 -20.79
CA PRO A 360 1.60 8.96 -20.79
C PRO A 360 3.11 8.88 -20.54
N MET A 361 3.83 9.93 -20.93
CA MET A 361 5.27 10.05 -20.74
C MET A 361 5.68 9.82 -19.28
N ALA A 362 6.77 9.07 -19.07
CA ALA A 362 7.28 8.67 -17.76
C ALA A 362 7.99 9.80 -16.98
N ALA A 363 7.42 11.00 -16.98
CA ALA A 363 7.93 12.16 -16.27
C ALA A 363 6.90 12.60 -15.20
N ALA A 364 7.24 12.44 -13.92
CA ALA A 364 6.43 12.94 -12.82
C ALA A 364 7.28 13.50 -11.67
N ALA A 365 6.71 14.44 -10.93
CA ALA A 365 7.31 14.94 -9.70
C ALA A 365 7.34 13.83 -8.63
N PRO A 366 8.33 13.82 -7.71
CA PRO A 366 9.40 14.81 -7.59
C PRO A 366 10.62 14.53 -8.46
N LEU A 367 10.83 13.29 -8.90
CA LEU A 367 12.10 12.86 -9.48
C LEU A 367 12.38 13.45 -10.87
N SER A 368 11.34 13.68 -11.69
CA SER A 368 11.52 14.35 -12.98
C SER A 368 11.96 15.82 -12.87
N LEU A 369 11.84 16.42 -11.69
CA LEU A 369 12.36 17.77 -11.39
C LEU A 369 13.84 17.75 -10.95
N LEU A 370 14.42 16.57 -10.77
CA LEU A 370 15.79 16.35 -10.29
C LEU A 370 16.67 15.63 -11.31
N LEU A 371 16.11 15.22 -12.45
CA LEU A 371 16.79 14.59 -13.59
C LEU A 371 16.58 15.40 -14.87
N ASN A 372 17.47 15.26 -15.84
CA ASN A 372 17.27 15.72 -17.22
C ASN A 372 16.65 14.60 -18.10
N ASP A 373 16.42 14.90 -19.39
CA ASP A 373 15.83 13.98 -20.38
C ASP A 373 16.57 12.63 -20.50
N GLU A 374 17.90 12.60 -20.38
CA GLU A 374 18.70 11.37 -20.43
C GLU A 374 18.78 10.60 -19.10
N GLY A 375 18.22 11.16 -18.02
CA GLY A 375 18.18 10.57 -16.68
C GLY A 375 19.38 10.91 -15.81
N GLN A 376 20.16 11.93 -16.17
CA GLN A 376 21.28 12.44 -15.39
C GLN A 376 20.79 13.39 -14.27
N PRO A 377 21.33 13.31 -13.05
CA PRO A 377 20.92 14.21 -11.97
C PRO A 377 21.30 15.68 -12.23
N LEU A 378 20.35 16.61 -12.11
CA LEU A 378 20.61 18.02 -12.43
C LEU A 378 21.75 18.63 -11.59
N TYR A 379 21.97 18.16 -10.37
CA TYR A 379 23.04 18.68 -9.50
C TYR A 379 24.45 18.38 -10.05
N THR A 380 24.64 17.34 -10.87
CA THR A 380 25.93 17.04 -11.51
C THR A 380 26.19 17.88 -12.76
N LEU A 381 25.18 18.56 -13.28
CA LEU A 381 25.27 19.38 -14.49
C LEU A 381 25.67 20.84 -14.18
N PRO A 382 26.31 21.55 -15.12
CA PRO A 382 26.49 23.00 -15.06
C PRO A 382 25.15 23.73 -14.93
N PRO A 383 25.05 24.85 -14.18
CA PRO A 383 23.77 25.53 -13.92
C PRO A 383 22.92 25.83 -15.16
N ALA A 384 23.54 26.23 -16.29
CA ALA A 384 22.86 26.52 -17.55
C ALA A 384 22.23 25.29 -18.24
N GLN A 385 22.57 24.08 -17.80
CA GLN A 385 22.08 22.80 -18.34
C GLN A 385 21.13 22.09 -17.36
N ARG A 386 20.76 22.72 -16.23
CA ARG A 386 19.88 22.13 -15.20
C ARG A 386 18.40 22.22 -15.58
N LEU A 387 18.07 21.67 -16.74
CA LEU A 387 16.72 21.59 -17.26
C LEU A 387 16.07 20.27 -16.80
N PRO A 388 14.90 20.32 -16.10
CA PRO A 388 14.17 19.12 -15.71
C PRO A 388 13.61 18.39 -16.92
N VAL A 389 13.11 17.18 -16.73
CA VAL A 389 12.62 16.32 -17.81
C VAL A 389 11.48 17.00 -18.58
N PHE A 390 11.73 17.29 -19.86
CA PHE A 390 10.74 17.65 -20.87
C PHE A 390 10.35 16.44 -21.73
N SER A 391 11.30 15.53 -21.97
CA SER A 391 11.10 14.29 -22.72
C SER A 391 11.73 13.13 -21.96
N ALA A 392 10.97 12.07 -21.65
CA ALA A 392 11.48 10.92 -20.91
C ALA A 392 12.37 10.00 -21.78
N HIS A 393 13.46 10.51 -22.35
CA HIS A 393 14.42 9.77 -23.20
C HIS A 393 15.54 9.08 -22.40
N TYR A 394 15.26 8.71 -21.14
CA TYR A 394 16.26 8.19 -20.20
C TYR A 394 17.12 7.08 -20.83
N SER A 395 18.43 7.19 -20.67
CA SER A 395 19.35 6.16 -21.14
C SER A 395 19.09 4.82 -20.45
N ARG A 396 19.36 3.68 -21.11
CA ARG A 396 19.13 2.37 -20.51
C ARG A 396 20.06 2.10 -19.30
N SER A 397 21.19 2.81 -19.21
CA SER A 397 22.03 2.86 -18.02
C SER A 397 21.38 3.63 -16.86
N ALA A 398 20.78 4.80 -17.11
CA ALA A 398 20.09 5.60 -16.08
C ALA A 398 18.92 4.85 -15.42
N LEU A 399 18.27 3.93 -16.13
CA LEU A 399 17.25 3.03 -15.59
C LEU A 399 17.76 2.14 -14.43
N MET A 400 19.05 1.80 -14.39
CA MET A 400 19.65 1.14 -13.22
C MET A 400 19.59 2.06 -11.99
N THR A 401 19.89 3.35 -12.15
CA THR A 401 19.82 4.36 -11.08
C THR A 401 18.38 4.52 -10.56
N LEU A 402 17.39 4.49 -11.46
CA LEU A 402 15.96 4.50 -11.08
C LEU A 402 15.58 3.26 -10.26
N MET A 403 16.00 2.07 -10.70
CA MET A 403 15.80 0.81 -9.96
C MET A 403 16.44 0.85 -8.56
N LEU A 404 17.68 1.34 -8.45
CA LEU A 404 18.37 1.48 -7.17
C LEU A 404 17.70 2.52 -6.26
N SER A 405 17.14 3.60 -6.84
CA SER A 405 16.40 4.62 -6.09
C SER A 405 15.11 4.07 -5.48
N GLU A 406 14.39 3.21 -6.20
CA GLU A 406 13.22 2.50 -5.67
C GLU A 406 13.60 1.54 -4.54
N LEU A 407 14.63 0.71 -4.73
CA LEU A 407 15.11 -0.22 -3.69
C LEU A 407 15.55 0.53 -2.42
N LEU A 408 16.19 1.69 -2.59
CA LEU A 408 16.57 2.57 -1.48
C LEU A 408 15.34 3.16 -0.77
N ALA A 409 14.34 3.64 -1.51
CA ALA A 409 13.10 4.18 -0.93
C ALA A 409 12.33 3.10 -0.13
N GLN A 410 12.21 1.89 -0.68
CA GLN A 410 11.63 0.73 0.00
C GLN A 410 12.42 0.35 1.25
N THR A 411 13.75 0.39 1.20
CA THR A 411 14.61 0.15 2.37
C THR A 411 14.36 1.19 3.47
N LEU A 412 14.39 2.49 3.13
CA LEU A 412 14.18 3.57 4.09
C LEU A 412 12.79 3.52 4.76
N MET A 413 11.78 3.08 4.01
CA MET A 413 10.46 2.73 4.55
C MET A 413 10.55 1.53 5.52
N GLN A 414 11.11 0.39 5.07
CA GLN A 414 11.16 -0.86 5.83
C GLN A 414 11.85 -0.68 7.19
N ILE A 415 13.04 -0.08 7.24
CA ILE A 415 13.85 0.03 8.47
C ILE A 415 13.13 0.79 9.60
N ASN A 416 12.21 1.70 9.25
CA ASN A 416 11.44 2.48 10.22
C ASN A 416 9.98 2.02 10.38
N SER A 417 9.56 1.01 9.62
CA SER A 417 8.23 0.39 9.73
C SER A 417 7.99 -0.19 11.11
N VAL A 418 6.73 -0.18 11.54
CA VAL A 418 6.33 -0.73 12.85
C VAL A 418 6.58 -2.23 12.90
N ALA A 419 6.26 -2.95 11.82
CA ALA A 419 6.50 -4.39 11.69
C ALA A 419 7.98 -4.75 11.87
N GLN A 420 8.90 -4.07 11.16
CA GLN A 420 10.34 -4.27 11.33
C GLN A 420 10.77 -3.96 12.77
N ARG A 421 10.53 -2.74 13.25
CA ARG A 421 11.07 -2.27 14.55
C ARG A 421 10.59 -3.08 15.75
N LEU A 422 9.38 -3.65 15.71
CA LEU A 422 8.87 -4.49 16.81
C LEU A 422 9.49 -5.90 16.85
N THR A 423 10.11 -6.37 15.77
CA THR A 423 10.88 -7.64 15.77
C THR A 423 12.32 -7.48 16.26
N GLN A 424 12.80 -6.24 16.43
CA GLN A 424 14.20 -5.92 16.67
C GLN A 424 14.42 -5.31 18.07
N PRO A 425 15.64 -5.39 18.64
CA PRO A 425 15.99 -4.71 19.88
C PRO A 425 15.73 -3.19 19.79
N HIS A 426 15.43 -2.55 20.92
CA HIS A 426 15.20 -1.10 20.98
C HIS A 426 14.13 -0.60 19.98
N GLY A 427 12.98 -1.28 19.87
CA GLY A 427 11.96 -0.95 18.86
C GLY A 427 11.45 0.50 18.83
N ASN A 428 11.58 1.25 19.94
CA ASN A 428 11.25 2.67 20.00
C ASN A 428 12.34 3.61 19.41
N ALA A 429 13.55 3.12 19.14
CA ALA A 429 14.62 3.91 18.55
C ALA A 429 14.46 4.06 17.02
N PRO A 430 14.77 5.24 16.44
CA PRO A 430 14.80 5.43 15.00
C PRO A 430 15.90 4.60 14.34
N ARG A 431 15.66 4.09 13.13
CA ARG A 431 16.68 3.44 12.30
C ARG A 431 17.19 4.44 11.28
N ARG A 432 18.51 4.52 11.14
CA ARG A 432 19.17 5.38 10.14
C ARG A 432 20.07 4.54 9.24
N LEU A 433 19.80 4.57 7.94
CA LEU A 433 20.68 3.98 6.95
C LEU A 433 22.05 4.68 7.01
N ARG A 434 23.12 3.91 7.15
CA ARG A 434 24.49 4.38 7.33
C ARG A 434 25.38 4.03 6.14
N GLN A 435 25.31 2.80 5.65
CA GLN A 435 26.09 2.32 4.52
C GLN A 435 25.23 1.55 3.52
N ILE A 436 25.61 1.62 2.25
CA ILE A 436 25.07 0.79 1.17
C ILE A 436 26.25 0.03 0.56
N ILE A 437 26.22 -1.29 0.67
CA ILE A 437 27.22 -2.21 0.11
C ILE A 437 26.62 -2.82 -1.15
N LEU A 438 27.05 -2.35 -2.31
CA LEU A 438 26.57 -2.82 -3.61
C LEU A 438 27.53 -3.84 -4.21
N THR A 439 27.08 -5.08 -4.37
CA THR A 439 27.77 -6.10 -5.17
C THR A 439 27.06 -6.24 -6.52
N PRO A 440 27.64 -5.75 -7.63
CA PRO A 440 27.22 -6.20 -8.95
C PRO A 440 27.84 -7.57 -9.21
N ALA A 441 27.19 -8.66 -8.74
CA ALA A 441 27.67 -10.07 -8.82
C ALA A 441 28.56 -10.33 -10.04
N ARG A 442 29.85 -10.65 -9.83
CA ARG A 442 30.89 -10.65 -10.88
C ARG A 442 30.41 -11.24 -12.22
N ARG A 443 30.86 -10.64 -13.32
CA ARG A 443 30.86 -11.32 -14.63
C ARG A 443 31.76 -12.54 -14.46
N ASP A 444 31.26 -13.74 -14.73
CA ASP A 444 32.09 -14.94 -14.82
C ASP A 444 33.10 -14.76 -15.96
N ALA A 445 34.29 -14.31 -15.60
CA ALA A 445 35.38 -14.03 -16.51
C ALA A 445 36.17 -15.31 -16.78
N GLU A 446 35.50 -16.39 -17.19
CA GLU A 446 36.15 -17.58 -17.77
C GLU A 446 35.14 -18.51 -18.47
N THR A 447 34.82 -18.20 -19.72
CA THR A 447 34.65 -19.25 -20.74
C THR A 447 35.03 -18.67 -22.09
N GLY A 448 35.99 -19.32 -22.75
CA GLY A 448 36.79 -18.72 -23.80
C GLY A 448 36.01 -18.28 -25.04
N ALA A 449 36.55 -17.27 -25.72
CA ALA A 449 36.08 -16.86 -27.03
C ALA A 449 36.12 -18.05 -28.02
N ARG A 450 34.95 -18.48 -28.47
CA ARG A 450 34.82 -19.14 -29.78
C ARG A 450 34.06 -18.21 -30.70
N THR A 451 34.82 -17.50 -31.51
CA THR A 451 34.34 -16.74 -32.66
C THR A 451 33.58 -17.69 -33.61
N VAL A 452 32.28 -17.47 -33.76
CA VAL A 452 31.50 -18.07 -34.84
C VAL A 452 31.60 -17.12 -36.03
N PRO A 453 32.22 -17.51 -37.16
CA PRO A 453 32.29 -16.66 -38.35
C PRO A 453 30.91 -16.57 -39.02
N PRO A 454 30.59 -15.46 -39.70
CA PRO A 454 29.31 -15.31 -40.40
C PRO A 454 29.21 -16.26 -41.61
N PRO A 455 28.00 -16.71 -41.98
CA PRO A 455 27.82 -17.62 -43.11
C PRO A 455 28.11 -16.91 -44.44
N HIS A 456 29.08 -17.42 -45.20
CA HIS A 456 29.30 -16.98 -46.57
C HIS A 456 28.10 -17.34 -47.46
N GLY A 457 27.36 -16.32 -47.91
CA GLY A 457 26.34 -16.47 -48.93
C GLY A 457 26.95 -16.94 -50.25
N ARG A 458 26.68 -18.18 -50.65
CA ARG A 458 27.06 -18.69 -51.98
C ARG A 458 26.12 -18.15 -53.04
N SER A 459 26.64 -17.22 -53.83
CA SER A 459 26.09 -16.87 -55.14
C SER A 459 25.98 -18.11 -56.04
N ARG A 460 24.77 -18.38 -56.55
CA ARG A 460 24.54 -19.03 -57.85
C ARG A 460 23.34 -18.39 -58.54
N ARG A 461 23.61 -17.63 -59.60
CA ARG A 461 22.63 -17.34 -60.68
C ARG A 461 22.82 -18.38 -61.77
N SER A 462 21.73 -18.92 -62.32
CA SER A 462 21.37 -18.91 -63.77
C SER A 462 20.48 -20.09 -64.17
N GLY A 463 19.62 -19.85 -65.17
CA GLY A 463 18.85 -20.87 -65.90
C GLY A 463 17.53 -21.32 -65.25
N LEU A 464 16.37 -21.39 -65.91
CA LEU A 464 15.76 -20.79 -67.13
C LEU A 464 14.40 -21.52 -67.28
N ASP A 465 13.35 -20.78 -67.69
CA ASP A 465 12.10 -21.22 -68.36
C ASP A 465 11.20 -22.36 -67.80
N GLY A 466 9.87 -22.22 -68.00
CA GLY A 466 8.91 -23.31 -67.75
C GLY A 466 7.45 -22.90 -67.50
N ALA A 467 6.73 -22.55 -68.55
CA ALA A 467 5.35 -22.05 -68.53
C ALA A 467 4.25 -22.96 -67.90
N ARG A 468 3.20 -22.30 -67.36
CA ARG A 468 1.75 -22.64 -67.43
C ARG A 468 1.29 -24.11 -67.28
N LEU A 469 0.33 -24.37 -66.38
CA LEU A 469 -1.13 -24.44 -66.70
C LEU A 469 -2.00 -24.73 -65.47
N ALA A 470 -3.33 -24.61 -65.63
CA ALA A 470 -4.35 -24.68 -64.57
C ALA A 470 -5.09 -26.03 -64.52
N GLY A 471 -5.80 -26.32 -63.42
CA GLY A 471 -6.99 -27.19 -63.50
C GLY A 471 -7.51 -27.87 -62.22
N ARG A 472 -8.70 -27.42 -61.76
CA ARG A 472 -9.81 -28.20 -61.12
C ARG A 472 -9.53 -28.93 -59.79
N ARG A 473 -10.21 -28.61 -58.67
CA ARG A 473 -11.65 -28.82 -58.30
C ARG A 473 -12.09 -30.29 -58.05
N ARG A 474 -12.25 -30.64 -56.76
CA ARG A 474 -13.38 -31.33 -56.04
C ARG A 474 -12.83 -31.86 -54.69
N ALA A 475 -13.42 -31.60 -53.51
CA ALA A 475 -14.72 -32.06 -52.97
C ALA A 475 -14.79 -33.60 -52.78
N ALA A 476 -15.26 -34.18 -51.68
CA ALA A 476 -15.68 -33.70 -50.34
C ALA A 476 -15.89 -34.91 -49.39
N ALA A 477 -16.11 -34.68 -48.08
CA ALA A 477 -16.68 -35.62 -47.09
C ALA A 477 -15.89 -36.94 -46.83
N ALA A 478 -16.18 -37.78 -45.83
CA ALA A 478 -16.61 -37.60 -44.43
C ALA A 478 -16.41 -38.98 -43.73
N GLY A 479 -16.21 -39.04 -42.41
CA GLY A 479 -16.16 -40.34 -41.72
C GLY A 479 -15.44 -40.34 -40.37
N ASP A 480 -16.21 -40.09 -39.31
CA ASP A 480 -15.96 -40.65 -37.97
C ASP A 480 -16.89 -41.88 -37.85
N PRO A 481 -16.49 -42.99 -37.18
CA PRO A 481 -17.06 -43.21 -35.85
C PRO A 481 -16.15 -43.95 -34.82
N ASN A 482 -16.18 -43.43 -33.59
CA ASN A 482 -16.30 -44.14 -32.28
C ASN A 482 -15.88 -45.63 -32.15
N GLY A 483 -15.01 -45.90 -31.15
CA GLY A 483 -14.76 -47.25 -30.60
C GLY A 483 -14.23 -47.24 -29.17
N VAL A 484 -14.98 -47.84 -28.22
CA VAL A 484 -14.73 -47.82 -26.75
C VAL A 484 -13.85 -49.00 -26.30
N GLY A 485 -12.95 -48.84 -25.30
CA GLY A 485 -12.23 -49.99 -24.70
C GLY A 485 -11.38 -49.72 -23.45
N ARG A 486 -11.82 -50.25 -22.30
CA ARG A 486 -11.29 -50.13 -20.91
C ARG A 486 -9.88 -50.73 -20.64
N GLY A 487 -9.27 -50.32 -19.51
CA GLY A 487 -8.38 -51.19 -18.67
C GLY A 487 -7.08 -50.52 -18.18
N HIS A 488 -7.02 -49.93 -16.97
CA HIS A 488 -6.52 -50.54 -15.72
C HIS A 488 -5.05 -51.05 -15.73
N LEU A 489 -4.17 -50.36 -15.00
CA LEU A 489 -3.36 -50.90 -13.86
C LEU A 489 -2.35 -49.85 -13.33
N ARG A 490 -2.23 -49.73 -12.00
CA ARG A 490 -1.01 -49.26 -11.31
C ARG A 490 -0.11 -50.47 -11.01
N PRO A 491 1.22 -50.30 -10.89
CA PRO A 491 1.84 -50.00 -9.58
C PRO A 491 2.96 -48.93 -9.69
N ASP A 492 3.80 -48.73 -8.66
CA ASP A 492 3.59 -48.06 -7.35
C ASP A 492 4.95 -48.07 -6.57
N GLY A 493 5.11 -47.29 -5.50
CA GLY A 493 6.37 -47.08 -4.76
C GLY A 493 6.70 -45.60 -4.55
N VAL A 494 6.56 -44.96 -3.38
CA VAL A 494 7.21 -45.12 -2.04
C VAL A 494 8.31 -44.09 -1.79
N SER A 495 8.22 -43.41 -0.63
CA SER A 495 9.20 -42.50 0.00
C SER A 495 9.42 -41.12 -0.67
N VAL A 496 9.78 -40.03 0.03
CA VAL A 496 10.39 -39.85 1.36
C VAL A 496 9.72 -38.71 2.14
N GLN A 497 9.43 -38.90 3.44
CA GLN A 497 9.16 -37.80 4.37
C GLN A 497 10.48 -37.10 4.77
N ARG A 498 10.52 -35.76 4.80
CA ARG A 498 11.47 -35.01 5.64
C ARG A 498 10.78 -33.88 6.39
N ASN A 499 10.98 -33.89 7.71
CA ASN A 499 10.44 -32.91 8.65
C ASN A 499 11.11 -31.54 8.49
N ALA A 500 10.30 -30.48 8.50
CA ALA A 500 10.74 -29.11 8.76
C ALA A 500 9.62 -28.30 9.45
N GLY A 501 8.99 -28.88 10.47
CA GLY A 501 7.83 -28.30 11.16
C GLY A 501 8.00 -28.24 12.67
N GLN A 502 8.85 -27.34 13.19
CA GLN A 502 8.88 -27.01 14.63
C GLN A 502 9.69 -25.73 14.97
N LEU A 503 9.35 -24.56 14.39
CA LEU A 503 9.86 -23.26 14.85
C LEU A 503 8.98 -22.05 14.41
N ARG A 504 7.65 -22.22 14.40
CA ARG A 504 6.66 -21.15 14.14
C ARG A 504 5.45 -21.17 15.11
N ARG A 505 5.65 -21.62 16.35
CA ARG A 505 4.62 -21.61 17.41
C ARG A 505 5.09 -20.95 18.70
N ARG A 506 5.28 -19.63 18.64
CA ARG A 506 5.29 -18.63 19.74
C ARG A 506 5.67 -17.28 19.15
N GLN A 507 4.69 -16.38 18.95
CA GLN A 507 4.81 -14.90 19.14
C GLN A 507 3.65 -14.06 18.56
N GLN A 508 2.76 -14.60 17.71
CA GLN A 508 1.58 -13.85 17.22
C GLN A 508 0.35 -13.88 18.18
N SER A 509 0.38 -14.66 19.26
CA SER A 509 -0.79 -14.91 20.12
C SER A 509 -0.88 -14.04 21.39
N VAL A 510 -0.44 -12.77 21.35
CA VAL A 510 -0.43 -11.88 22.54
C VAL A 510 -1.54 -10.81 22.52
N PHE A 511 -2.17 -10.54 21.37
CA PHE A 511 -3.31 -9.61 21.26
C PHE A 511 -4.67 -10.32 21.25
N CYS A 512 -4.91 -11.21 22.22
CA CYS A 512 -6.25 -11.69 22.54
C CYS A 512 -6.38 -12.15 24.00
N ARG A 513 -7.41 -11.63 24.69
CA ARG A 513 -7.88 -11.94 26.07
C ARG A 513 -7.04 -11.37 27.22
N HIS A 514 -7.67 -10.45 27.96
CA HIS A 514 -7.69 -10.19 29.43
C HIS A 514 -8.13 -8.71 29.59
N GLY A 515 -9.13 -8.30 30.38
CA GLY A 515 -10.16 -9.00 31.16
C GLY A 515 -11.21 -7.95 31.62
N ALA A 516 -12.42 -8.37 31.99
CA ALA A 516 -13.48 -7.45 32.42
C ALA A 516 -13.31 -7.00 33.89
N PRO A 517 -13.52 -5.71 34.24
CA PRO A 517 -13.53 -5.25 35.62
C PRO A 517 -14.92 -5.42 36.27
N GLY A 518 -14.96 -6.10 37.42
CA GLY A 518 -16.16 -6.19 38.26
C GLY A 518 -16.42 -4.93 39.10
N SER A 519 -17.67 -4.75 39.53
CA SER A 519 -18.17 -3.56 40.22
C SER A 519 -17.48 -3.25 41.57
N PRO A 520 -17.37 -1.97 41.97
CA PRO A 520 -16.65 -1.59 43.18
C PRO A 520 -17.45 -1.84 44.47
N ARG A 521 -16.79 -2.40 45.50
CA ARG A 521 -17.28 -2.38 46.89
C ARG A 521 -16.82 -1.11 47.61
N ARG A 522 -17.73 -0.53 48.40
CA ARG A 522 -17.51 0.68 49.22
C ARG A 522 -16.32 0.53 50.20
N PRO A 523 -15.53 1.58 50.47
CA PRO A 523 -14.67 1.63 51.65
C PRO A 523 -15.49 1.91 52.92
N ALA A 524 -15.12 1.26 54.02
CA ALA A 524 -15.74 1.47 55.33
C ALA A 524 -15.08 2.62 56.11
N ARG A 525 -15.85 3.24 57.02
CA ARG A 525 -15.41 4.31 57.91
C ARG A 525 -14.23 3.87 58.78
N ARG A 526 -13.25 4.77 58.98
CA ARG A 526 -12.49 4.89 60.21
C ARG A 526 -12.52 6.35 60.66
N GLY A 527 -12.69 6.58 61.96
CA GLY A 527 -12.63 7.89 62.56
C GLY A 527 -12.03 7.81 63.96
N ALA A 528 -11.51 8.95 64.43
CA ALA A 528 -11.01 9.23 65.79
C ALA A 528 -9.75 8.44 66.25
N ALA A 529 -8.87 8.99 67.11
CA ALA A 529 -8.58 10.38 67.51
C ALA A 529 -7.29 10.41 68.38
N HIS A 530 -6.81 11.62 68.72
CA HIS A 530 -5.80 11.94 69.76
C HIS A 530 -4.32 11.59 69.45
N ARG A 531 -3.30 12.34 69.93
CA ARG A 531 -3.24 13.58 70.73
C ARG A 531 -1.88 14.29 70.53
N LEU A 532 -1.82 15.58 70.85
CA LEU A 532 -0.68 16.38 71.41
C LEU A 532 0.74 15.78 71.21
N HIS A 533 1.68 16.50 70.58
CA HIS A 533 2.20 17.75 71.14
C HIS A 533 2.85 18.68 70.10
#